data_AF-A0A834LP73-F1
#
_entry.id   AF-A0A834LP73-F1
#
_cell.length_a   1.000
_cell.length_b   1.000
_cell.length_c   1.000
_cell.angle_alpha   90.00
_cell.angle_beta   90.00
_cell.angle_gamma   90.00
#
_symmetry.space_group_name_H-M   'P 1'
#
loop_
_entity.id
_entity.type
_entity.pdbx_description
1 polymer ?
#
loop_
_entity_poly.entity_id
_entity_poly.type
_entity_poly.pdbx_seq_one_letter_code
_entity_poly.pdbx_strand_id
1 'polypeptide(L)'
;MNSPNTAHVFGNTVSRIRDRPISVPILSRRPLLPSVSGIWDALTGGNDARQEALAAVRRGMMLFREGDVSGSVAEFDKAIELDPRQKAYLWQRGLSLYYLDRFEEGAEQFRLDVAQNPNDTEESIWCFLCEAQLYGVDEARRRFLEVGRDPRPVMREAYNMFKDGGDPEKLVAAFSSSQESEYFYASLYAGLYYESQSKTDAAKVHLLAASQSPYGQRSGDYMASLAKVHCLCRNWSSI
;
A
#
# COMPACT_ATOMS: atom_id res chain seq x y z
N MET A 1 -25.39 51.98 22.83
CA MET A 1 -25.75 53.33 22.36
C MET A 1 -24.67 54.31 22.80
N ASN A 2 -24.27 55.18 21.88
CA ASN A 2 -23.47 56.40 22.04
C ASN A 2 -21.97 56.29 22.36
N SER A 3 -21.18 56.34 21.28
CA SER A 3 -20.00 57.21 21.20
C SER A 3 -20.38 58.67 21.51
N PRO A 4 -19.40 59.49 21.92
CA PRO A 4 -19.20 60.73 21.19
C PRO A 4 -17.74 61.00 20.82
N ASN A 5 -17.64 61.71 19.71
CA ASN A 5 -16.47 62.17 18.99
C ASN A 5 -16.05 63.58 19.46
N THR A 6 -14.88 64.03 18.97
CA THR A 6 -14.34 65.41 18.87
C THR A 6 -13.65 66.01 20.11
N ALA A 7 -12.65 66.90 20.04
CA ALA A 7 -11.56 67.21 19.09
C ALA A 7 -10.70 68.36 19.70
N HIS A 8 -9.38 68.34 19.43
CA HIS A 8 -8.36 69.43 19.46
C HIS A 8 -8.08 70.20 20.79
N VAL A 9 -6.83 70.48 21.19
CA VAL A 9 -5.93 71.52 20.62
C VAL A 9 -4.47 71.36 21.12
N PHE A 10 -3.55 71.55 20.17
CA PHE A 10 -2.14 72.00 20.18
C PHE A 10 -1.27 72.04 21.45
N GLY A 11 -0.07 71.44 21.30
CA GLY A 11 1.15 71.78 22.04
C GLY A 11 2.39 71.57 21.16
N ASN A 12 2.96 72.67 20.67
CA ASN A 12 4.21 72.72 19.90
C ASN A 12 5.40 72.39 20.81
N THR A 13 6.28 71.46 20.40
CA THR A 13 7.71 71.57 20.75
C THR A 13 8.57 70.92 19.69
N VAL A 14 9.39 71.76 19.05
CA VAL A 14 10.44 71.43 18.11
C VAL A 14 11.56 70.67 18.84
N SER A 15 11.94 69.49 18.36
CA SER A 15 13.20 68.85 18.76
C SER A 15 13.91 68.22 17.56
N ARG A 16 14.97 68.91 17.16
CA ARG A 16 16.19 68.50 16.45
C ARG A 16 16.18 67.14 15.74
N ILE A 17 16.23 67.27 14.41
CA ILE A 17 16.79 66.31 13.45
C ILE A 17 18.14 65.79 13.96
N ARG A 18 18.25 64.46 14.13
CA ARG A 18 19.52 63.74 14.15
C ARG A 18 19.58 62.93 12.86
N ASP A 19 20.46 63.34 11.95
CA ASP A 19 20.83 62.56 10.78
C ASP A 19 21.40 61.21 11.22
N ARG A 20 20.70 60.12 10.87
CA ARG A 20 21.24 58.76 10.90
C ARG A 20 21.56 58.36 9.46
N PRO A 21 22.80 57.95 9.14
CA PRO A 21 23.11 57.45 7.82
C PRO A 21 22.37 56.13 7.58
N ILE A 22 21.68 56.03 6.44
CA ILE A 22 21.06 54.79 5.95
C ILE A 22 22.20 53.88 5.50
N SER A 23 22.52 52.87 6.30
CA SER A 23 23.40 51.76 5.92
C SER A 23 22.61 50.78 5.05
N VAL A 24 22.88 50.79 3.74
CA VAL A 24 22.38 49.79 2.79
C VAL A 24 23.19 48.50 2.97
N PRO A 25 22.58 47.33 3.25
CA PRO A 25 23.35 46.10 3.34
C PRO A 25 23.79 45.70 1.93
N ILE A 26 25.11 45.69 1.71
CA ILE A 26 25.71 45.08 0.52
C ILE A 26 25.50 43.57 0.64
N LEU A 27 24.55 43.03 -0.13
CA LEU A 27 24.40 41.60 -0.34
C LEU A 27 25.63 41.10 -1.11
N SER A 28 26.66 40.65 -0.40
CA SER A 28 27.67 39.77 -0.99
C SER A 28 26.99 38.47 -1.40
N ARG A 29 26.58 38.37 -2.67
CA ARG A 29 26.25 37.08 -3.30
C ARG A 29 27.53 36.25 -3.36
N ARG A 30 27.76 35.42 -2.33
CA ARG A 30 28.63 34.25 -2.49
C ARG A 30 27.95 33.31 -3.48
N PRO A 31 28.61 32.89 -4.57
CA PRO A 31 28.08 31.79 -5.36
C PRO A 31 28.02 30.57 -4.45
N LEU A 32 26.83 30.02 -4.26
CA LEU A 32 26.67 28.64 -3.78
C LEU A 32 27.29 27.77 -4.87
N LEU A 33 28.56 27.41 -4.72
CA LEU A 33 29.13 26.31 -5.46
C LEU A 33 28.51 25.05 -4.84
N PRO A 34 27.67 24.30 -5.57
CA PRO A 34 27.25 23.00 -5.08
C PRO A 34 28.53 22.20 -4.84
N SER A 35 28.60 21.50 -3.71
CA SER A 35 29.72 20.58 -3.48
C SER A 35 29.76 19.61 -4.66
N VAL A 36 30.97 19.29 -5.12
CA VAL A 36 31.17 18.33 -6.22
C VAL A 36 30.48 17.00 -5.88
N SER A 37 30.36 16.66 -4.59
CA SER A 37 29.55 15.53 -4.07
C SER A 37 28.08 15.59 -4.49
N GLY A 38 27.41 16.74 -4.34
CA GLY A 38 25.97 16.87 -4.68
C GLY A 38 25.70 16.85 -6.18
N ILE A 39 26.70 17.22 -7.01
CA ILE A 39 26.61 17.12 -8.47
C ILE A 39 26.88 15.67 -8.93
N TRP A 40 27.80 14.94 -8.27
CA TRP A 40 28.07 13.52 -8.57
C TRP A 40 26.94 12.59 -8.12
N ASP A 41 26.35 12.80 -6.94
CA ASP A 41 25.15 12.08 -6.52
C ASP A 41 23.97 12.34 -7.47
N ALA A 42 23.85 13.57 -7.99
CA ALA A 42 22.82 13.92 -8.98
C ALA A 42 23.12 13.39 -10.40
N LEU A 43 24.40 13.18 -10.77
CA LEU A 43 24.80 12.74 -12.12
C LEU A 43 24.95 11.22 -12.26
N THR A 44 25.33 10.49 -11.20
CA THR A 44 25.52 9.03 -11.25
C THR A 44 24.86 8.29 -10.09
N GLY A 45 24.95 8.81 -8.85
CA GLY A 45 24.48 8.12 -7.64
C GLY A 45 22.96 7.91 -7.57
N GLY A 46 22.16 8.88 -8.05
CA GLY A 46 20.70 8.78 -8.04
C GLY A 46 20.13 7.76 -9.02
N ASN A 47 20.85 7.47 -10.11
CA ASN A 47 20.46 6.41 -11.04
C ASN A 47 20.83 5.04 -10.48
N ASP A 48 22.03 4.90 -9.89
CA ASP A 48 22.49 3.66 -9.29
C ASP A 48 21.63 3.26 -8.07
N ALA A 49 21.32 4.20 -7.18
CA ALA A 49 20.42 3.96 -6.04
C ALA A 49 19.02 3.54 -6.48
N ARG A 50 18.49 4.16 -7.55
CA ARG A 50 17.19 3.77 -8.13
C ARG A 50 17.23 2.36 -8.73
N GLN A 51 18.31 2.00 -9.43
CA GLN A 51 18.47 0.64 -9.96
C GLN A 51 18.60 -0.39 -8.84
N GLU A 52 19.32 -0.06 -7.78
CA GLU A 52 19.43 -0.92 -6.60
C GLU A 52 18.09 -1.07 -5.88
N ALA A 53 17.31 0.00 -5.74
CA ALA A 53 15.95 -0.05 -5.20
C ALA A 53 15.07 -1.01 -6.02
N LEU A 54 15.08 -0.89 -7.35
CA LEU A 54 14.35 -1.79 -8.24
C LEU A 54 14.83 -3.24 -8.14
N ALA A 55 16.13 -3.46 -7.94
CA ALA A 55 16.68 -4.79 -7.71
C ALA A 55 16.22 -5.38 -6.37
N ALA A 56 16.15 -4.55 -5.31
CA ALA A 56 15.62 -4.94 -4.01
C ALA A 56 14.13 -5.30 -4.10
N VAL A 57 13.30 -4.53 -4.82
CA VAL A 57 11.90 -4.90 -5.09
C VAL A 57 11.80 -6.28 -5.75
N ARG A 58 12.60 -6.54 -6.79
CA ARG A 58 12.59 -7.86 -7.47
C ARG A 58 13.01 -9.00 -6.53
N ARG A 59 14.01 -8.79 -5.68
CA ARG A 59 14.43 -9.78 -4.68
C ARG A 59 13.34 -10.01 -3.63
N GLY A 60 12.69 -8.95 -3.14
CA GLY A 60 11.57 -9.06 -2.20
C GLY A 60 10.42 -9.90 -2.77
N MET A 61 10.06 -9.67 -4.04
CA MET A 61 9.06 -10.50 -4.72
C MET A 61 9.49 -11.97 -4.84
N MET A 62 10.77 -12.25 -5.13
CA MET A 62 11.28 -13.61 -5.24
C MET A 62 11.28 -14.34 -3.90
N LEU A 63 11.78 -13.70 -2.85
CA LEU A 63 11.80 -14.26 -1.49
C LEU A 63 10.38 -14.60 -1.00
N PHE A 64 9.40 -13.74 -1.29
CA PHE A 64 8.01 -14.06 -0.99
C PHE A 64 7.54 -15.33 -1.70
N ARG A 65 7.82 -15.47 -3.01
CA ARG A 65 7.45 -16.67 -3.78
C ARG A 65 8.11 -17.95 -3.26
N GLU A 66 9.28 -17.84 -2.64
CA GLU A 66 10.01 -18.93 -2.01
C GLU A 66 9.49 -19.25 -0.59
N GLY A 67 8.56 -18.45 -0.07
CA GLY A 67 8.02 -18.58 1.29
C GLY A 67 8.84 -17.86 2.35
N ASP A 68 9.93 -17.18 1.99
CA ASP A 68 10.68 -16.31 2.90
C ASP A 68 10.01 -14.93 2.99
N VAL A 69 8.90 -14.90 3.74
CA VAL A 69 8.12 -13.69 3.96
C VAL A 69 8.91 -12.61 4.71
N SER A 70 9.76 -13.01 5.67
CA SER A 70 10.58 -12.05 6.44
C SER A 70 11.65 -11.41 5.57
N GLY A 71 12.38 -12.20 4.77
CA GLY A 71 13.34 -11.69 3.81
C GLY A 71 12.68 -10.81 2.75
N SER A 72 11.45 -11.15 2.35
CA SER A 72 10.66 -10.32 1.43
C SER A 72 10.45 -8.90 1.94
N VAL A 73 9.97 -8.75 3.19
CA VAL A 73 9.77 -7.43 3.80
C VAL A 73 11.10 -6.68 3.94
N ALA A 74 12.19 -7.36 4.33
CA ALA A 74 13.50 -6.72 4.46
C ALA A 74 13.99 -6.11 3.14
N GLU A 75 13.81 -6.81 2.01
CA GLU A 75 14.18 -6.27 0.69
C GLU A 75 13.25 -5.15 0.23
N PHE A 76 11.95 -5.20 0.57
CA PHE A 76 11.06 -4.06 0.30
C PHE A 76 11.40 -2.84 1.15
N ASP A 77 11.72 -3.02 2.43
CA ASP A 77 12.16 -1.94 3.31
C ASP A 77 13.47 -1.32 2.80
N LYS A 78 14.43 -2.15 2.37
CA LYS A 78 15.65 -1.68 1.69
C LYS A 78 15.33 -0.87 0.42
N ALA A 79 14.37 -1.31 -0.39
CA ALA A 79 13.96 -0.57 -1.59
C ALA A 79 13.41 0.83 -1.24
N ILE A 80 12.67 0.94 -0.14
CA ILE A 80 12.12 2.21 0.36
C ILE A 80 13.22 3.11 0.92
N GLU A 81 14.23 2.56 1.60
CA GLU A 81 15.40 3.32 2.07
C GLU A 81 16.20 3.92 0.92
N LEU A 82 16.39 3.16 -0.16
CA LEU A 82 17.13 3.59 -1.36
C LEU A 82 16.34 4.58 -2.21
N ASP A 83 15.02 4.39 -2.34
CA ASP A 83 14.13 5.30 -3.04
C ASP A 83 12.75 5.37 -2.35
N PRO A 84 12.52 6.38 -1.48
CA PRO A 84 11.28 6.52 -0.72
C PRO A 84 10.02 6.64 -1.58
N ARG A 85 10.14 7.02 -2.85
CA ARG A 85 9.00 7.13 -3.78
C ARG A 85 8.39 5.77 -4.10
N GLN A 86 9.17 4.69 -3.95
CA GLN A 86 8.71 3.33 -4.22
C GLN A 86 7.62 2.91 -3.24
N LYS A 87 7.64 3.42 -2.00
CA LYS A 87 6.72 3.01 -0.93
C LYS A 87 5.25 3.04 -1.34
N ALA A 88 4.84 4.04 -2.14
CA ALA A 88 3.45 4.21 -2.55
C ALA A 88 2.97 3.18 -3.58
N TYR A 89 3.84 2.30 -4.09
CA TYR A 89 3.53 1.32 -5.16
C TYR A 89 3.89 -0.12 -4.77
N LEU A 90 4.17 -0.37 -3.49
CA LEU A 90 4.63 -1.69 -2.99
C LEU A 90 3.50 -2.46 -2.31
N TRP A 91 2.38 -2.69 -3.00
CA TRP A 91 1.32 -3.57 -2.49
C TRP A 91 1.81 -4.97 -2.11
N GLN A 92 2.85 -5.51 -2.79
CA GLN A 92 3.44 -6.81 -2.43
C GLN A 92 4.07 -6.81 -1.03
N ARG A 93 4.58 -5.65 -0.58
CA ARG A 93 5.04 -5.47 0.80
C ARG A 93 3.86 -5.62 1.76
N GLY A 94 2.70 -5.08 1.43
CA GLY A 94 1.46 -5.23 2.21
C GLY A 94 1.06 -6.69 2.40
N LEU A 95 1.16 -7.50 1.33
CA LEU A 95 0.91 -8.94 1.40
C LEU A 95 1.91 -9.63 2.32
N SER A 96 3.20 -9.30 2.20
CA SER A 96 4.23 -9.88 3.05
C SER A 96 4.03 -9.51 4.52
N LEU A 97 3.62 -8.26 4.79
CA LEU A 97 3.26 -7.81 6.14
C LEU A 97 2.07 -8.56 6.73
N TYR A 98 1.04 -8.86 5.92
CA TYR A 98 -0.09 -9.69 6.35
C TYR A 98 0.38 -11.05 6.86
N TYR A 99 1.30 -11.71 6.14
CA TYR A 99 1.82 -13.02 6.55
C TYR A 99 2.83 -12.98 7.71
N LEU A 100 3.29 -11.79 8.12
CA LEU A 100 4.06 -11.58 9.35
C LEU A 100 3.19 -11.07 10.52
N ASP A 101 1.87 -11.12 10.38
CA ASP A 101 0.90 -10.58 11.34
C ASP A 101 1.08 -9.08 11.63
N ARG A 102 1.76 -8.35 10.74
CA ARG A 102 1.97 -6.89 10.80
C ARG A 102 0.80 -6.16 10.12
N PHE A 103 -0.41 -6.47 10.57
CA PHE A 103 -1.65 -6.07 9.89
C PHE A 103 -1.86 -4.56 9.81
N GLU A 104 -1.46 -3.80 10.83
CA GLU A 104 -1.62 -2.34 10.82
C GLU A 104 -0.77 -1.71 9.71
N GLU A 105 0.49 -2.12 9.60
CA GLU A 105 1.38 -1.67 8.53
C GLU A 105 0.93 -2.17 7.15
N GLY A 106 0.39 -3.39 7.07
CA GLY A 106 -0.17 -3.96 5.85
C GLY A 106 -1.36 -3.15 5.35
N ALA A 107 -2.34 -2.87 6.22
CA ALA A 107 -3.50 -2.05 5.89
C ALA A 107 -3.08 -0.65 5.42
N GLU A 108 -2.12 -0.02 6.10
CA GLU A 108 -1.58 1.27 5.68
C GLU A 108 -0.90 1.20 4.31
N GLN A 109 -0.14 0.14 4.05
CA GLN A 109 0.52 -0.07 2.76
C GLN A 109 -0.49 -0.16 1.61
N PHE A 110 -1.63 -0.83 1.81
CA PHE A 110 -2.69 -0.90 0.81
C PHE A 110 -3.42 0.42 0.61
N ARG A 111 -3.66 1.21 1.68
CA ARG A 111 -4.24 2.55 1.54
C ARG A 111 -3.35 3.48 0.72
N LEU A 112 -2.03 3.40 0.92
CA LEU A 112 -1.06 4.17 0.12
C LEU A 112 -1.11 3.79 -1.36
N ASP A 113 -1.21 2.49 -1.66
CA ASP A 113 -1.27 2.00 -3.04
C ASP A 113 -2.56 2.42 -3.75
N VAL A 114 -3.72 2.23 -3.12
CA VAL A 114 -5.03 2.67 -3.64
C VAL A 114 -5.08 4.18 -3.88
N ALA A 115 -4.41 4.98 -3.04
CA ALA A 115 -4.32 6.42 -3.26
C ALA A 115 -3.57 6.79 -4.55
N GLN A 116 -2.70 5.91 -5.07
CA GLN A 116 -2.04 6.05 -6.37
C GLN A 116 -2.81 5.38 -7.51
N ASN A 117 -3.42 4.22 -7.25
CA ASN A 117 -4.19 3.45 -8.22
C ASN A 117 -5.61 3.15 -7.70
N PRO A 118 -6.57 4.08 -7.88
CA PRO A 118 -7.87 4.01 -7.23
C PRO A 118 -8.83 2.99 -7.85
N ASN A 119 -8.38 2.16 -8.81
CA ASN A 119 -9.22 1.16 -9.47
C ASN A 119 -8.85 -0.28 -9.09
N ASP A 120 -7.83 -0.48 -8.26
CA ASP A 120 -7.38 -1.81 -7.93
C ASP A 120 -8.15 -2.38 -6.74
N THR A 121 -8.88 -3.45 -7.03
CA THR A 121 -9.85 -4.08 -6.15
C THR A 121 -9.18 -5.02 -5.16
N GLU A 122 -8.01 -5.56 -5.52
CA GLU A 122 -7.30 -6.51 -4.67
C GLU A 122 -6.82 -5.82 -3.40
N GLU A 123 -6.26 -4.62 -3.49
CA GLU A 123 -5.73 -3.82 -2.38
C GLU A 123 -6.83 -3.44 -1.39
N SER A 124 -8.05 -3.16 -1.88
CA SER A 124 -9.21 -2.94 -1.02
C SER A 124 -9.56 -4.18 -0.20
N ILE A 125 -9.60 -5.35 -0.85
CA ILE A 125 -9.86 -6.64 -0.18
C ILE A 125 -8.74 -6.95 0.82
N TRP A 126 -7.48 -6.72 0.46
CA TRP A 126 -6.35 -6.97 1.35
C TRP A 126 -6.27 -5.99 2.52
N CYS A 127 -6.66 -4.73 2.33
CA CYS A 127 -6.86 -3.79 3.43
C CYS A 127 -7.93 -4.31 4.39
N PHE A 128 -9.07 -4.79 3.87
CA PHE A 128 -10.10 -5.42 4.68
C PHE A 128 -9.56 -6.64 5.43
N LEU A 129 -8.79 -7.52 4.80
CA LEU A 129 -8.25 -8.73 5.44
C LEU A 129 -7.32 -8.37 6.62
N CYS A 130 -6.46 -7.37 6.46
CA CYS A 130 -5.65 -6.83 7.55
C CYS A 130 -6.53 -6.27 8.68
N GLU A 131 -7.52 -5.43 8.35
CA GLU A 131 -8.40 -4.83 9.35
C GLU A 131 -9.30 -5.85 10.05
N ALA A 132 -9.68 -6.94 9.38
CA ALA A 132 -10.45 -8.02 9.97
C ALA A 132 -9.66 -8.75 11.07
N GLN A 133 -8.34 -8.89 10.90
CA GLN A 133 -7.45 -9.43 11.93
C GLN A 133 -7.27 -8.49 13.13
N LEU A 134 -7.33 -7.17 12.89
CA LEU A 134 -7.18 -6.16 13.95
C LEU A 134 -8.47 -5.90 14.73
N TYR A 135 -9.60 -5.81 14.02
CA TYR A 135 -10.85 -5.25 14.54
C TYR A 135 -12.07 -6.17 14.38
N GLY A 136 -11.91 -7.29 13.67
CA GLY A 136 -13.00 -8.19 13.29
C GLY A 136 -13.69 -7.79 11.99
N VAL A 137 -14.38 -8.76 11.39
CA VAL A 137 -15.03 -8.65 10.07
C VAL A 137 -16.05 -7.51 9.99
N ASP A 138 -16.87 -7.33 11.01
CA ASP A 138 -17.92 -6.30 11.00
C ASP A 138 -17.33 -4.89 10.95
N GLU A 139 -16.25 -4.65 11.69
CA GLU A 139 -15.62 -3.34 11.72
C GLU A 139 -14.77 -3.10 10.47
N ALA A 140 -14.04 -4.10 10.00
CA ALA A 140 -13.35 -4.04 8.71
C ALA A 140 -14.32 -3.72 7.56
N ARG A 141 -15.55 -4.25 7.61
CA ARG A 141 -16.59 -3.95 6.64
C ARG A 141 -17.10 -2.51 6.72
N ARG A 142 -17.24 -1.93 7.92
CA ARG A 142 -17.60 -0.51 8.07
C ARG A 142 -16.54 0.43 7.53
N ARG A 143 -15.27 0.00 7.58
CA ARG A 143 -14.08 0.75 7.15
C ARG A 143 -13.64 0.41 5.73
N PHE A 144 -14.44 -0.39 5.02
CA PHE A 144 -14.07 -0.95 3.73
C PHE A 144 -13.60 0.13 2.75
N LEU A 145 -12.43 -0.09 2.15
CA LEU A 145 -11.78 0.88 1.30
C LEU A 145 -12.42 0.88 -0.08
N GLU A 146 -13.28 1.84 -0.39
CA GLU A 146 -13.98 1.85 -1.67
C GLU A 146 -13.08 2.29 -2.84
N VAL A 147 -13.10 1.52 -3.92
CA VAL A 147 -12.34 1.77 -5.16
C VAL A 147 -13.24 1.76 -6.39
N GLY A 148 -12.67 2.16 -7.52
CA GLY A 148 -13.30 2.10 -8.83
C GLY A 148 -13.62 0.68 -9.30
N ARG A 149 -14.28 0.58 -10.45
CA ARG A 149 -14.82 -0.69 -10.95
C ARG A 149 -13.74 -1.52 -11.67
N ASP A 150 -13.41 -2.69 -11.12
CA ASP A 150 -12.52 -3.66 -11.78
C ASP A 150 -13.12 -4.18 -13.11
N PRO A 151 -12.33 -4.29 -14.19
CA PRO A 151 -12.79 -4.86 -15.45
C PRO A 151 -13.10 -6.37 -15.36
N ARG A 152 -12.43 -7.11 -14.47
CA ARG A 152 -12.57 -8.56 -14.29
C ARG A 152 -13.87 -8.89 -13.53
N PRO A 153 -14.80 -9.67 -14.11
CA PRO A 153 -16.06 -10.03 -13.43
C PRO A 153 -15.86 -10.72 -12.08
N VAL A 154 -14.94 -11.68 -12.00
CA VAL A 154 -14.61 -12.38 -10.75
C VAL A 154 -14.18 -11.44 -9.63
N MET A 155 -13.41 -10.40 -9.96
CA MET A 155 -12.94 -9.44 -8.96
C MET A 155 -14.05 -8.54 -8.45
N ARG A 156 -14.99 -8.15 -9.31
CA ARG A 156 -16.17 -7.38 -8.87
C ARG A 156 -17.05 -8.19 -7.92
N GLU A 157 -17.27 -9.47 -8.20
CA GLU A 157 -18.05 -10.35 -7.31
C GLU A 157 -17.32 -10.58 -5.98
N ALA A 158 -16.01 -10.81 -6.01
CA ALA A 158 -15.19 -10.92 -4.80
C ALA A 158 -15.25 -9.63 -3.96
N TYR A 159 -15.04 -8.46 -4.59
CA TYR A 159 -15.14 -7.16 -3.94
C TYR A 159 -16.48 -6.95 -3.24
N ASN A 160 -17.59 -7.19 -3.94
CA ASN A 160 -18.93 -7.04 -3.37
C ASN A 160 -19.15 -8.03 -2.21
N MET A 161 -18.63 -9.25 -2.29
CA MET A 161 -18.69 -10.21 -1.19
C MET A 161 -17.96 -9.70 0.06
N PHE A 162 -16.75 -9.14 -0.11
CA PHE A 162 -16.00 -8.54 1.00
C PHE A 162 -16.62 -7.24 1.53
N LYS A 163 -17.23 -6.42 0.66
CA LYS A 163 -17.89 -5.15 1.00
C LYS A 163 -19.24 -5.35 1.69
N ASP A 164 -20.15 -6.10 1.06
CA ASP A 164 -21.56 -6.15 1.47
C ASP A 164 -21.95 -7.49 2.14
N GLY A 165 -21.11 -8.51 1.95
CA GLY A 165 -21.28 -9.84 2.48
C GLY A 165 -21.76 -10.74 1.36
N GLY A 166 -21.49 -12.03 1.49
CA GLY A 166 -21.90 -12.96 0.46
C GLY A 166 -21.60 -14.40 0.80
N ASP A 167 -21.83 -15.23 -0.21
CA ASP A 167 -21.67 -16.68 -0.14
C ASP A 167 -20.49 -17.09 -1.03
N PRO A 168 -19.36 -17.52 -0.43
CA PRO A 168 -18.19 -17.95 -1.18
C PRO A 168 -18.47 -19.10 -2.15
N GLU A 169 -19.43 -19.98 -1.84
CA GLU A 169 -19.77 -21.09 -2.73
C GLU A 169 -20.45 -20.59 -4.00
N LYS A 170 -21.28 -19.55 -3.89
CA LYS A 170 -21.87 -18.91 -5.08
C LYS A 170 -20.83 -18.23 -5.94
N LEU A 171 -19.83 -17.58 -5.31
CA LEU A 171 -18.70 -17.00 -6.04
C LEU A 171 -17.98 -18.08 -6.85
N VAL A 172 -17.57 -19.18 -6.22
CA VAL A 172 -16.85 -20.26 -6.92
C VAL A 172 -17.72 -20.92 -8.00
N ALA A 173 -18.99 -21.20 -7.71
CA ALA A 173 -19.91 -21.80 -8.68
C ALA A 173 -20.14 -20.90 -9.91
N ALA A 174 -20.17 -19.57 -9.75
CA ALA A 174 -20.34 -18.64 -10.87
C ALA A 174 -19.17 -18.68 -11.87
N PHE A 175 -17.98 -19.11 -11.45
CA PHE A 175 -16.77 -19.14 -12.27
C PHE A 175 -16.19 -20.55 -12.48
N SER A 176 -16.88 -21.62 -12.07
CA SER A 176 -16.38 -23.00 -12.14
C SER A 176 -16.16 -23.53 -13.56
N SER A 177 -16.83 -22.93 -14.55
CA SER A 177 -16.70 -23.30 -15.97
C SER A 177 -16.15 -22.15 -16.83
N SER A 178 -15.61 -21.12 -16.18
CA SER A 178 -15.02 -19.96 -16.84
C SER A 178 -13.54 -20.19 -17.16
N GLN A 179 -12.80 -19.13 -17.50
CA GLN A 179 -11.35 -19.22 -17.73
C GLN A 179 -10.62 -19.76 -16.48
N GLU A 180 -9.52 -20.49 -16.67
CA GLU A 180 -8.75 -21.07 -15.54
C GLU A 180 -8.35 -20.01 -14.50
N SER A 181 -8.05 -18.78 -14.94
CA SER A 181 -7.73 -17.64 -14.08
C SER A 181 -8.93 -17.19 -13.24
N GLU A 182 -10.14 -17.15 -13.80
CA GLU A 182 -11.34 -16.72 -13.09
C GLU A 182 -11.72 -17.73 -12.00
N TYR A 183 -11.64 -19.03 -12.29
CA TYR A 183 -11.83 -20.06 -11.28
C TYR A 183 -10.79 -19.95 -10.15
N PHE A 184 -9.52 -19.71 -10.52
CA PHE A 184 -8.44 -19.52 -9.56
C PHE A 184 -8.74 -18.37 -8.59
N TYR A 185 -9.06 -17.18 -9.12
CA TYR A 185 -9.34 -16.01 -8.30
C TYR A 185 -10.61 -16.18 -7.45
N ALA A 186 -11.66 -16.81 -8.01
CA ALA A 186 -12.87 -17.11 -7.26
C ALA A 186 -12.57 -18.01 -6.06
N SER A 187 -11.81 -19.09 -6.26
CA SER A 187 -11.40 -20.02 -5.20
C SER A 187 -10.48 -19.35 -4.18
N LEU A 188 -9.50 -18.55 -4.64
CA LEU A 188 -8.58 -17.82 -3.76
C LEU A 188 -9.35 -16.89 -2.81
N TYR A 189 -10.21 -16.04 -3.35
CA TYR A 189 -10.95 -15.07 -2.56
C TYR A 189 -12.08 -15.68 -1.73
N ALA A 190 -12.66 -16.81 -2.16
CA ALA A 190 -13.55 -17.60 -1.32
C ALA A 190 -12.83 -18.13 -0.07
N GLY A 191 -11.63 -18.67 -0.24
CA GLY A 191 -10.82 -19.18 0.87
C GLY A 191 -10.40 -18.10 1.86
N LEU A 192 -9.91 -16.96 1.35
CA LEU A 192 -9.56 -15.80 2.19
C LEU A 192 -10.77 -15.24 2.94
N TYR A 193 -11.95 -15.21 2.31
CA TYR A 193 -13.18 -14.75 2.96
C TYR A 193 -13.61 -15.68 4.10
N TYR A 194 -13.53 -17.00 3.90
CA TYR A 194 -13.76 -17.96 4.97
C TYR A 194 -12.76 -17.82 6.11
N GLU A 195 -11.48 -17.62 5.79
CA GLU A 195 -10.43 -17.45 6.82
C GLU A 195 -10.70 -16.21 7.67
N SER A 196 -11.10 -15.08 7.05
CA SER A 196 -11.43 -13.85 7.79
C SER A 196 -12.55 -14.04 8.82
N GLN A 197 -13.43 -15.03 8.63
CA GLN A 197 -14.51 -15.40 9.54
C GLN A 197 -14.14 -16.56 10.48
N SER A 198 -12.86 -16.92 10.57
CA SER A 198 -12.36 -18.06 11.35
C SER A 198 -12.95 -19.42 10.93
N LYS A 199 -13.40 -19.56 9.68
CA LYS A 199 -13.93 -20.81 9.12
C LYS A 199 -12.81 -21.60 8.43
N THR A 200 -11.83 -22.05 9.22
CA THR A 200 -10.55 -22.61 8.76
C THR A 200 -10.70 -23.81 7.82
N ASP A 201 -11.60 -24.75 8.11
CA ASP A 201 -11.76 -25.95 7.26
C ASP A 201 -12.25 -25.60 5.85
N ALA A 202 -13.23 -24.71 5.75
CA ALA A 202 -13.74 -24.21 4.48
C ALA A 202 -12.67 -23.38 3.75
N ALA A 203 -11.93 -22.54 4.47
CA ALA A 203 -10.82 -21.77 3.90
C ALA A 203 -9.77 -22.68 3.27
N LYS A 204 -9.38 -23.75 3.98
CA LYS A 204 -8.38 -24.72 3.53
C LYS A 204 -8.80 -25.40 2.22
N VAL A 205 -10.06 -25.80 2.09
CA VAL A 205 -10.58 -26.42 0.86
C VAL A 205 -10.35 -25.50 -0.34
N HIS A 206 -10.77 -24.25 -0.23
CA HIS A 206 -10.72 -23.29 -1.35
C HIS A 206 -9.30 -22.80 -1.67
N LEU A 207 -8.45 -22.60 -0.66
CA LEU A 207 -7.05 -22.19 -0.88
C LEU A 207 -6.18 -23.32 -1.44
N LEU A 208 -6.43 -24.58 -1.06
CA LEU A 208 -5.83 -25.73 -1.72
C LEU A 208 -6.34 -25.86 -3.15
N ALA A 209 -7.64 -25.70 -3.40
CA ALA A 209 -8.20 -25.72 -4.76
C ALA A 209 -7.59 -24.63 -5.65
N ALA A 210 -7.44 -23.41 -5.15
CA ALA A 210 -6.78 -22.32 -5.86
C ALA A 210 -5.31 -22.65 -6.17
N SER A 211 -4.52 -23.00 -5.15
CA SER A 211 -3.09 -23.29 -5.31
C SER A 211 -2.82 -24.49 -6.22
N GLN A 212 -3.69 -25.52 -6.22
CA GLN A 212 -3.56 -26.74 -7.02
C GLN A 212 -4.22 -26.65 -8.40
N SER A 213 -4.97 -25.58 -8.68
CA SER A 213 -5.59 -25.36 -9.99
C SER A 213 -4.55 -25.29 -11.12
N PRO A 214 -4.92 -25.60 -12.38
CA PRO A 214 -4.00 -25.48 -13.51
C PRO A 214 -3.39 -24.08 -13.66
N TYR A 215 -4.14 -23.02 -13.36
CA TYR A 215 -3.65 -21.64 -13.33
C TYR A 215 -2.70 -21.38 -12.15
N GLY A 216 -3.07 -21.81 -10.93
CA GLY A 216 -2.22 -21.67 -9.74
C GLY A 216 -0.87 -22.40 -9.87
N GLN A 217 -0.83 -23.49 -10.61
CA GLN A 217 0.40 -24.26 -10.84
C GLN A 217 1.29 -23.67 -11.94
N ARG A 218 0.71 -23.09 -13.00
CA ARG A 218 1.46 -22.80 -14.25
C ARG A 218 1.58 -21.33 -14.64
N SER A 219 0.77 -20.43 -14.07
CA SER A 219 0.66 -19.04 -14.55
C SER A 219 1.92 -18.19 -14.33
N GLY A 220 2.69 -18.48 -13.26
CA GLY A 220 3.75 -17.57 -12.79
C GLY A 220 3.22 -16.27 -12.17
N ASP A 221 1.90 -16.16 -12.02
CA ASP A 221 1.21 -15.03 -11.41
C ASP A 221 1.61 -14.86 -9.93
N TYR A 222 1.65 -13.61 -9.45
CA TYR A 222 2.06 -13.34 -8.07
C TYR A 222 1.04 -13.86 -7.06
N MET A 223 -0.26 -13.76 -7.36
CA MET A 223 -1.34 -14.27 -6.52
C MET A 223 -1.39 -15.81 -6.55
N ALA A 224 -1.01 -16.44 -7.66
CA ALA A 224 -0.79 -17.89 -7.69
C ALA A 224 0.32 -18.34 -6.73
N SER A 225 1.38 -17.54 -6.61
CA SER A 225 2.44 -17.77 -5.63
C SER A 225 1.95 -17.53 -4.20
N LEU A 226 1.17 -16.46 -3.99
CA LEU A 226 0.54 -16.16 -2.71
C LEU A 226 -0.34 -17.31 -2.21
N ALA A 227 -1.15 -17.94 -3.07
CA ALA A 227 -1.97 -19.08 -2.67
C ALA A 227 -1.12 -20.25 -2.11
N LYS A 228 0.08 -20.47 -2.67
CA LYS A 228 1.04 -21.48 -2.21
C LYS A 228 1.69 -21.07 -0.88
N VAL A 229 2.15 -19.82 -0.78
CA VAL A 229 2.73 -19.24 0.45
C VAL A 229 1.72 -19.31 1.59
N HIS A 230 0.45 -19.00 1.31
CA HIS A 230 -0.63 -19.13 2.27
C HIS A 230 -0.72 -20.55 2.83
N CYS A 231 -0.80 -21.55 1.94
CA CYS A 231 -0.87 -22.96 2.35
C CYS A 231 0.36 -23.39 3.15
N LEU A 232 1.55 -22.86 2.80
CA LEU A 232 2.79 -23.10 3.54
C LEU A 232 2.73 -22.50 4.95
N CYS A 233 2.40 -21.22 5.07
CA CYS A 233 2.30 -20.50 6.37
C CYS A 233 1.27 -21.12 7.31
N ARG A 234 0.24 -21.78 6.78
CA ARG A 234 -0.80 -22.46 7.56
C ARG A 234 -0.57 -23.96 7.77
N ASN A 235 0.53 -24.51 7.26
CA ASN A 235 0.81 -25.96 7.27
C ASN A 235 -0.32 -26.79 6.65
N TRP A 236 -0.91 -26.30 5.55
CA TRP A 236 -2.02 -26.96 4.85
C TRP A 236 -1.57 -27.84 3.69
N SER A 237 -0.35 -27.64 3.21
CA SER A 237 0.26 -28.49 2.20
C SER A 237 0.60 -29.86 2.79
N SER A 238 0.12 -30.94 2.17
CA SER A 238 0.69 -32.28 2.37
C SER A 238 2.05 -32.33 1.67
N ILE A 239 3.04 -32.94 2.33
CA ILE A 239 4.36 -33.29 1.76
C ILE A 239 4.17 -34.07 0.46
#